data_AF-A0A920RPC4-F1
#
_entry.id   AF-A0A920RPC4-F1
#
_cell.length_a   1.000
_cell.length_b   1.000
_cell.length_c   1.000
_cell.angle_alpha   90.00
_cell.angle_beta   90.00
_cell.angle_gamma   90.00
#
_symmetry.space_group_name_H-M   'P 1'
#
loop_
_entity.id
_entity.type
_entity.pdbx_description
1 polymer ?
#
loop_
_entity_poly.entity_id
_entity_poly.type
_entity_poly.pdbx_seq_one_letter_code
_entity_poly.pdbx_strand_id
1 'polypeptide(L)'
;MVGDPRIRRFVESFCDEWLKLYRHKEMQVDVRQYGGFTRFVKEDMAKETYGFVQHCLQKDLDLFTLIDSDFVMINQNLAEFYGISGVQGTEFRPVKVAPEVGRGGLFTQGSFLSGHSDGRHAHPIKRAVWMMEGFPGGISSSASPQRSPGVEQKEKDTRLTIAQQLVVHRENVSCRNCHQKLDPYGLIFEDYNGAGLLKSNAGKNPDTRAKNARRHGCRRGDRHEGTYPQVTTQGVHQVARRTPAGLRPGAGHVVRR
;
A
#
# COMPACT_ATOMS: atom_id res chain seq x y z
N MET A 1 29.03 3.08 -16.41
CA MET A 1 28.15 2.12 -15.70
C MET A 1 26.70 2.58 -15.71
N VAL A 2 26.35 3.78 -15.22
CA VAL A 2 24.96 4.27 -15.20
C VAL A 2 24.43 4.78 -16.56
N GLY A 3 25.31 5.32 -17.41
CA GLY A 3 24.95 5.74 -18.77
C GLY A 3 24.98 4.62 -19.83
N ASP A 4 25.30 3.38 -19.45
CA ASP A 4 25.35 2.25 -20.39
C ASP A 4 23.93 1.68 -20.58
N PRO A 5 23.46 1.41 -21.81
CA PRO A 5 22.14 0.81 -22.08
C PRO A 5 21.87 -0.48 -21.29
N ARG A 6 22.91 -1.22 -20.90
CA ARG A 6 22.80 -2.44 -20.10
C ARG A 6 22.28 -2.20 -18.69
N ILE A 7 22.32 -0.97 -18.16
CA ILE A 7 21.76 -0.66 -16.84
C ILE A 7 20.27 -1.01 -16.75
N ARG A 8 19.55 -0.95 -17.87
CA ARG A 8 18.13 -1.27 -17.93
C ARG A 8 17.84 -2.68 -17.39
N ARG A 9 18.64 -3.68 -17.79
CA ARG A 9 18.48 -5.06 -17.31
C ARG A 9 18.70 -5.17 -15.81
N PHE A 10 19.69 -4.46 -15.28
CA PHE A 10 19.93 -4.40 -13.84
C PHE A 10 18.74 -3.77 -13.11
N VAL A 11 18.22 -2.64 -13.58
CA VAL A 11 17.08 -1.95 -12.96
C VAL A 11 15.84 -2.85 -12.97
N GLU A 12 15.55 -3.50 -14.09
CA GLU A 12 14.42 -4.43 -14.21
C GLU A 12 14.54 -5.58 -13.19
N SER A 13 15.68 -6.29 -13.16
CA SER A 13 15.90 -7.39 -12.20
C SER A 13 15.89 -6.92 -10.74
N PHE A 14 16.53 -5.78 -10.46
CA PHE A 14 16.59 -5.22 -9.10
C PHE A 14 15.18 -4.86 -8.59
N CYS A 15 14.39 -4.17 -9.41
CA CYS A 15 13.02 -3.81 -9.04
C CYS A 15 12.13 -5.04 -8.91
N ASP A 16 12.27 -6.02 -9.80
CA ASP A 16 11.50 -7.27 -9.77
C ASP A 16 11.70 -8.03 -8.46
N GLU A 17 12.94 -8.15 -7.99
CA GLU A 17 13.27 -8.81 -6.73
C GLU A 17 12.90 -7.96 -5.52
N TRP A 18 13.35 -6.71 -5.49
CA TRP A 18 13.18 -5.84 -4.33
C TRP A 18 11.69 -5.54 -4.05
N LEU A 19 10.96 -5.10 -5.07
CA LEU A 19 9.56 -4.73 -4.96
C LEU A 19 8.63 -5.93 -5.19
N LYS A 20 9.17 -7.14 -5.39
CA LYS A 20 8.42 -8.38 -5.68
C LYS A 20 7.46 -8.19 -6.88
N LEU A 21 7.89 -7.50 -7.94
CA LEU A 21 7.01 -7.16 -9.08
C LEU A 21 6.52 -8.37 -9.88
N TYR A 22 7.14 -9.55 -9.73
CA TYR A 22 6.57 -10.80 -10.25
C TYR A 22 5.12 -11.00 -9.76
N ARG A 23 4.82 -10.61 -8.50
CA ARG A 23 3.46 -10.67 -7.95
C ARG A 23 2.49 -9.80 -8.72
N HIS A 24 2.93 -8.62 -9.17
CA HIS A 24 2.14 -7.76 -10.03
C HIS A 24 1.90 -8.40 -11.40
N LYS A 25 2.95 -8.96 -12.02
CA LYS A 25 2.87 -9.64 -13.32
C LYS A 25 1.87 -10.81 -13.26
N GLU A 26 1.84 -11.55 -12.15
CA GLU A 26 0.91 -12.68 -11.93
C GLU A 26 -0.49 -12.26 -11.48
N MET A 27 -0.63 -11.09 -10.83
CA MET A 27 -1.89 -10.65 -10.22
C MET A 27 -3.04 -10.59 -11.23
N GLN A 28 -4.15 -11.25 -10.89
CA GLN A 28 -5.39 -11.19 -11.65
C GLN A 28 -6.34 -10.18 -10.99
N VAL A 29 -6.27 -8.93 -11.43
CA VAL A 29 -7.18 -7.88 -10.98
C VAL A 29 -8.56 -8.11 -11.59
N ASP A 30 -9.61 -7.93 -10.80
CA ASP A 30 -10.99 -8.11 -11.26
C ASP A 30 -11.39 -6.97 -12.19
N VAL A 31 -11.25 -7.20 -13.50
CA VAL A 31 -11.54 -6.19 -14.54
C VAL A 31 -13.02 -5.82 -14.62
N ARG A 32 -13.93 -6.64 -14.07
CA ARG A 32 -15.36 -6.26 -13.98
C ARG A 32 -15.55 -5.16 -12.93
N GLN A 33 -14.78 -5.23 -11.85
CA GLN A 33 -14.77 -4.20 -10.81
C GLN A 33 -13.93 -2.97 -11.24
N TYR A 34 -12.82 -3.19 -11.95
CA TYR A 34 -11.89 -2.16 -12.38
C TYR A 34 -11.78 -2.12 -13.91
N GLY A 35 -12.81 -1.61 -14.58
CA GLY A 35 -12.92 -1.64 -16.05
C GLY A 35 -11.76 -1.02 -16.83
N GLY A 36 -11.05 -0.04 -16.24
CA GLY A 36 -9.86 0.57 -16.84
C GLY A 36 -8.58 -0.24 -16.69
N PHE A 37 -8.56 -1.30 -15.87
CA PHE A 37 -7.36 -2.12 -15.63
C PHE A 37 -7.14 -3.11 -16.77
N THR A 38 -6.63 -2.62 -17.90
CA THR A 38 -6.34 -3.45 -19.07
C THR A 38 -4.97 -4.12 -18.96
N ARG A 39 -4.69 -5.10 -19.82
CA ARG A 39 -3.33 -5.68 -19.94
C ARG A 39 -2.25 -4.64 -20.27
N PHE A 40 -2.61 -3.61 -21.02
CA PHE A 40 -1.69 -2.53 -21.41
C PHE A 40 -1.37 -1.63 -20.22
N VAL A 41 -2.39 -1.26 -19.44
CA VAL A 41 -2.20 -0.53 -18.17
C VAL A 41 -1.33 -1.34 -17.21
N LYS A 42 -1.57 -2.64 -17.09
CA LYS A 42 -0.77 -3.54 -16.25
C LYS A 42 0.70 -3.56 -16.69
N GLU A 43 0.97 -3.69 -17.98
CA GLU A 43 2.34 -3.65 -18.50
C GLU A 43 2.99 -2.27 -18.26
N ASP A 44 2.24 -1.20 -18.46
CA ASP A 44 2.71 0.16 -18.28
C ASP A 44 3.02 0.51 -16.82
N MET A 45 2.29 -0.07 -15.85
CA MET A 45 2.62 0.06 -14.43
C MET A 45 4.00 -0.52 -14.10
N ALA A 46 4.38 -1.65 -14.70
CA ALA A 46 5.72 -2.21 -14.49
C ALA A 46 6.79 -1.29 -15.11
N LYS A 47 6.53 -0.77 -16.33
CA LYS A 47 7.41 0.18 -17.01
C LYS A 47 7.55 1.50 -16.27
N GLU A 48 6.49 1.99 -15.62
CA GLU A 48 6.53 3.15 -14.70
C GLU A 48 7.60 2.93 -13.64
N THR A 49 7.60 1.78 -12.97
CA THR A 49 8.57 1.47 -11.91
C THR A 49 9.99 1.43 -12.42
N TYR A 50 10.24 0.68 -13.50
CA TYR A 50 11.57 0.57 -14.07
C TYR A 50 12.08 1.93 -14.55
N GLY A 51 11.25 2.68 -15.27
CA GLY A 51 11.60 4.00 -15.79
C GLY A 51 11.85 5.00 -14.66
N PHE A 52 11.06 4.94 -13.58
CA PHE A 52 11.23 5.82 -12.42
C PHE A 52 12.55 5.56 -11.69
N VAL A 53 12.86 4.30 -11.38
CA VAL A 53 14.14 3.95 -10.71
C VAL A 53 15.32 4.26 -11.62
N GLN A 54 15.22 3.92 -12.91
CA GLN A 54 16.27 4.25 -13.87
C GLN A 54 16.50 5.77 -13.94
N HIS A 55 15.43 6.57 -13.95
CA HIS A 55 15.55 8.03 -13.97
C HIS A 55 16.23 8.58 -12.71
N CYS A 56 15.85 8.07 -11.54
CA CYS A 56 16.48 8.46 -10.27
C CYS A 56 17.99 8.17 -10.28
N LEU A 57 18.38 6.98 -10.75
CA LEU A 57 19.80 6.59 -10.86
C LEU A 57 20.56 7.42 -11.89
N GLN A 58 19.98 7.64 -13.07
CA GLN A 58 20.63 8.37 -14.17
C GLN A 58 20.79 9.87 -13.88
N LYS A 59 19.89 10.44 -13.08
CA LYS A 59 19.93 11.84 -12.67
C LYS A 59 20.59 12.06 -11.31
N ASP A 60 21.08 10.99 -10.66
CA ASP A 60 21.69 11.03 -9.34
C ASP A 60 20.80 11.76 -8.31
N LEU A 61 19.51 11.41 -8.31
CA LEU A 61 18.53 12.02 -7.41
C LEU A 61 18.72 11.51 -5.99
N ASP A 62 18.31 12.35 -5.03
CA ASP A 62 18.34 12.00 -3.62
C ASP A 62 17.50 10.75 -3.33
N LEU A 63 17.99 9.88 -2.44
CA LEU A 63 17.35 8.61 -2.10
C LEU A 63 15.90 8.77 -1.63
N PHE A 64 15.57 9.87 -0.95
CA PHE A 64 14.20 10.13 -0.49
C PHE A 64 13.23 10.35 -1.65
N THR A 65 13.71 10.66 -2.85
CA THR A 65 12.90 10.71 -4.08
C THR A 65 12.20 9.38 -4.34
N LEU A 66 12.81 8.24 -3.96
CA LEU A 66 12.16 6.93 -4.12
C LEU A 66 10.91 6.77 -3.25
N ILE A 67 10.79 7.55 -2.17
CA ILE A 67 9.69 7.48 -1.21
C ILE A 67 8.69 8.62 -1.47
N ASP A 68 9.20 9.83 -1.67
CA ASP A 68 8.42 11.05 -1.86
C ASP A 68 9.00 11.84 -3.03
N SER A 69 8.24 11.92 -4.11
CA SER A 69 8.65 12.57 -5.36
C SER A 69 7.54 13.49 -5.85
N ASP A 70 7.93 14.65 -6.38
CA ASP A 70 7.02 15.61 -7.03
C ASP A 70 6.72 15.24 -8.50
N PHE A 71 7.17 14.08 -8.97
CA PHE A 71 6.92 13.58 -10.31
C PHE A 71 6.59 12.09 -10.34
N VAL A 72 5.99 11.67 -11.46
CA VAL A 72 5.73 10.27 -11.80
C VAL A 72 6.31 9.95 -13.18
N MET A 73 6.62 8.69 -13.45
CA MET A 73 7.13 8.25 -14.75
C MET A 73 6.03 7.55 -15.54
N ILE A 74 5.35 8.27 -16.42
CA ILE A 74 4.13 7.76 -17.07
C ILE A 74 4.09 8.09 -18.57
N ASN A 75 3.34 7.29 -19.33
CA ASN A 75 2.92 7.57 -20.69
C ASN A 75 1.43 7.99 -20.72
N GLN A 76 0.87 8.25 -21.89
CA GLN A 76 -0.54 8.68 -22.01
C GLN A 76 -1.53 7.63 -21.45
N ASN A 77 -1.37 6.35 -21.80
CA ASN A 77 -2.27 5.29 -21.37
C ASN A 77 -2.34 5.18 -19.83
N LEU A 78 -1.19 5.25 -19.16
CA LEU A 78 -1.14 5.22 -17.70
C LEU A 78 -1.62 6.53 -17.06
N ALA A 79 -1.38 7.67 -17.69
CA ALA A 79 -1.89 8.96 -17.25
C ALA A 79 -3.43 8.98 -17.25
N GLU A 80 -4.07 8.49 -18.31
CA GLU A 80 -5.52 8.36 -18.41
C GLU A 80 -6.07 7.43 -17.32
N PHE A 81 -5.42 6.28 -17.09
CA PHE A 81 -5.80 5.36 -16.02
C PHE A 81 -5.71 6.00 -14.63
N TYR A 82 -4.70 6.83 -14.40
CA TYR A 82 -4.51 7.56 -13.13
C TYR A 82 -5.31 8.85 -13.01
N GLY A 83 -5.99 9.32 -14.07
CA GLY A 83 -6.69 10.59 -14.10
C GLY A 83 -5.77 11.82 -14.15
N ILE A 84 -4.55 11.66 -14.67
CA ILE A 84 -3.57 12.75 -14.86
C ILE A 84 -3.72 13.31 -16.28
N SER A 85 -4.07 14.58 -16.40
CA SER A 85 -4.23 15.26 -17.69
C SER A 85 -2.90 15.80 -18.24
N GLY A 86 -2.84 16.06 -19.55
CA GLY A 86 -1.72 16.79 -20.18
C GLY A 86 -0.54 15.92 -20.63
N VAL A 87 -0.70 14.58 -20.62
CA VAL A 87 0.30 13.64 -21.12
C VAL A 87 -0.17 13.07 -22.46
N GLN A 88 0.69 13.09 -23.47
CA GLN A 88 0.39 12.59 -24.82
C GLN A 88 1.49 11.67 -25.35
N GLY A 89 1.10 10.62 -26.06
CA GLY A 89 1.99 9.66 -26.70
C GLY A 89 2.38 8.47 -25.82
N THR A 90 3.03 7.50 -26.45
CA THR A 90 3.39 6.20 -25.87
C THR A 90 4.63 6.22 -25.00
N GLU A 91 5.47 7.24 -25.16
CA GLU A 91 6.75 7.34 -24.45
C GLU A 91 6.58 7.75 -22.98
N PHE A 92 7.26 7.00 -22.11
CA PHE A 92 7.36 7.28 -20.69
C PHE A 92 8.23 8.51 -20.46
N ARG A 93 7.75 9.42 -19.59
CA ARG A 93 8.47 10.63 -19.22
C ARG A 93 8.18 11.02 -17.78
N PRO A 94 9.10 11.74 -17.13
CA PRO A 94 8.81 12.36 -15.84
C PRO A 94 7.75 13.45 -16.03
N VAL A 95 6.67 13.36 -15.29
CA VAL A 95 5.56 14.31 -15.27
C VAL A 95 5.40 14.82 -13.85
N LYS A 96 5.54 16.14 -13.66
CA LYS A 96 5.31 16.75 -12.35
C LYS A 96 3.87 16.60 -11.92
N VAL A 97 3.64 16.25 -10.67
CA VAL A 97 2.33 16.06 -10.08
C VAL A 97 2.21 16.83 -8.78
N ALA A 98 1.02 17.35 -8.52
CA ALA A 98 0.73 17.99 -7.25
C ALA A 98 0.41 16.92 -6.18
N PRO A 99 0.67 17.17 -4.88
CA PRO A 99 0.41 16.21 -3.82
C PRO A 99 -1.02 15.65 -3.79
N GLU A 100 -2.00 16.42 -4.27
CA GLU A 100 -3.42 16.07 -4.33
C GLU A 100 -3.71 14.91 -5.28
N VAL A 101 -2.80 14.63 -6.24
CA VAL A 101 -2.89 13.44 -7.11
C VAL A 101 -2.72 12.15 -6.31
N GLY A 102 -2.10 12.22 -5.12
CA GLY A 102 -1.83 11.06 -4.27
C GLY A 102 -0.88 10.07 -4.94
N ARG A 103 0.03 10.57 -5.78
CA ARG A 103 1.08 9.80 -6.44
C ARG A 103 2.40 10.58 -6.35
N GLY A 104 3.49 9.82 -6.23
CA GLY A 104 4.82 10.32 -5.93
C GLY A 104 5.58 9.23 -5.17
N GLY A 105 6.74 8.83 -5.68
CA GLY A 105 7.53 7.74 -5.12
C GLY A 105 7.02 6.33 -5.44
N LEU A 106 7.79 5.30 -5.07
CA LEU A 106 7.58 3.90 -5.45
C LEU A 106 6.33 3.28 -4.81
N PHE A 107 6.02 3.63 -3.57
CA PHE A 107 4.95 2.95 -2.81
C PHE A 107 3.54 3.40 -3.21
N THR A 108 3.45 4.43 -4.04
CA THR A 108 2.19 4.91 -4.61
C THR A 108 1.98 4.42 -6.06
N GLN A 109 2.95 3.69 -6.64
CA GLN A 109 2.85 3.16 -8.00
C GLN A 109 1.89 1.98 -8.10
N GLY A 110 1.20 1.87 -9.24
CA GLY A 110 0.18 0.85 -9.48
C GLY A 110 0.74 -0.57 -9.42
N SER A 111 1.96 -0.80 -9.91
CA SER A 111 2.64 -2.11 -9.90
C SER A 111 2.83 -2.62 -8.47
N PHE A 112 3.38 -1.79 -7.59
CA PHE A 112 3.57 -2.10 -6.18
C PHE A 112 2.23 -2.37 -5.48
N LEU A 113 1.26 -1.45 -5.64
CA LEU A 113 -0.01 -1.49 -4.92
C LEU A 113 -0.87 -2.69 -5.33
N SER A 114 -0.91 -3.02 -6.63
CA SER A 114 -1.68 -4.15 -7.15
C SER A 114 -0.96 -5.48 -6.93
N GLY A 115 0.37 -5.54 -7.05
CA GLY A 115 1.16 -6.74 -6.73
C GLY A 115 1.04 -7.18 -5.26
N HIS A 116 0.73 -6.23 -4.37
CA HIS A 116 0.46 -6.50 -2.95
C HIS A 116 -1.04 -6.47 -2.60
N SER A 117 -1.91 -6.83 -3.55
CA SER A 117 -3.36 -6.94 -3.36
C SER A 117 -3.86 -8.39 -3.38
N ASP A 118 -5.18 -8.60 -3.39
CA ASP A 118 -5.82 -9.88 -3.75
C ASP A 118 -6.55 -9.84 -5.11
N GLY A 119 -6.36 -8.76 -5.89
CA GLY A 119 -6.97 -8.56 -7.20
C GLY A 119 -8.38 -7.93 -7.15
N ARG A 120 -9.15 -8.14 -6.10
CA ARG A 120 -10.47 -7.51 -5.88
C ARG A 120 -10.41 -6.36 -4.89
N HIS A 121 -9.63 -6.53 -3.84
CA HIS A 121 -9.51 -5.62 -2.72
C HIS A 121 -8.04 -5.28 -2.46
N ALA A 122 -7.83 -4.11 -1.86
CA ALA A 122 -6.55 -3.81 -1.24
C ALA A 122 -6.25 -4.83 -0.13
N HIS A 123 -4.98 -5.19 0.04
CA HIS A 123 -4.57 -6.14 1.08
C HIS A 123 -3.53 -5.49 2.02
N PRO A 124 -3.97 -4.73 3.05
CA PRO A 124 -3.10 -3.99 3.96
C PRO A 124 -1.99 -4.85 4.56
N ILE A 125 -2.29 -6.10 4.93
CA ILE A 125 -1.30 -7.01 5.51
C ILE A 125 -0.21 -7.40 4.51
N LYS A 126 -0.51 -7.63 3.24
CA LYS A 126 0.53 -7.96 2.23
C LYS A 126 1.43 -6.75 1.98
N ARG A 127 0.86 -5.54 1.96
CA ARG A 127 1.60 -4.29 1.85
C ARG A 127 2.47 -4.04 3.08
N ALA A 128 1.93 -4.27 4.28
CA ALA A 128 2.65 -4.17 5.55
C ALA A 128 3.82 -5.16 5.67
N VAL A 129 3.60 -6.43 5.33
CA VAL A 129 4.65 -7.46 5.32
C VAL A 129 5.78 -7.04 4.38
N TRP A 130 5.45 -6.53 3.19
CA TRP A 130 6.49 -6.00 2.31
C TRP A 130 7.22 -4.81 2.95
N MET A 131 6.52 -3.86 3.58
CA MET A 131 7.16 -2.72 4.25
C MET A 131 8.12 -3.15 5.37
N MET A 132 7.84 -4.25 6.07
CA MET A 132 8.72 -4.74 7.13
C MET A 132 9.94 -5.52 6.60
N GLU A 133 9.76 -6.29 5.52
CA GLU A 133 10.81 -7.16 4.96
C GLU A 133 11.64 -6.48 3.87
N GLY A 134 11.08 -5.52 3.16
CA GLY A 134 11.63 -4.95 1.93
C GLY A 134 12.71 -3.89 2.16
N PHE A 135 12.81 -3.32 3.36
CA PHE A 135 13.86 -2.35 3.67
C PHE A 135 15.18 -3.05 4.05
N PRO A 136 16.35 -2.48 3.70
CA PRO A 136 17.64 -2.97 4.20
C PRO A 136 17.69 -2.95 5.73
N GLY A 137 18.04 -4.08 6.35
CA GLY A 137 17.91 -4.26 7.81
C GLY A 137 16.49 -4.53 8.29
N GLY A 138 15.57 -4.80 7.35
CA GLY A 138 14.19 -5.17 7.61
C GLY A 138 14.11 -6.32 8.60
N ILE A 139 13.20 -6.19 9.56
CA ILE A 139 12.94 -7.22 10.54
C ILE A 139 12.17 -8.29 9.78
N SER A 140 12.83 -9.41 9.47
CA SER A 140 12.15 -10.59 8.96
C SER A 140 10.98 -10.88 9.88
N SER A 141 9.76 -10.67 9.38
CA SER A 141 8.56 -11.03 10.10
C SER A 141 8.52 -12.57 10.14
N SER A 142 9.16 -13.15 11.16
CA SER A 142 8.81 -14.50 11.64
C SER A 142 7.30 -14.62 11.94
N ALA A 143 6.62 -13.47 12.01
CA ALA A 143 5.21 -13.22 12.14
C ALA A 143 4.46 -13.03 10.80
N SER A 144 4.95 -13.51 9.64
CA SER A 144 4.05 -13.76 8.52
C SER A 144 2.95 -14.66 9.07
N PRO A 145 1.69 -14.19 9.23
CA PRO A 145 0.70 -14.98 9.92
C PRO A 145 0.49 -16.22 9.06
N GLN A 146 0.98 -17.38 9.51
CA GLN A 146 0.48 -18.64 8.98
C GLN A 146 -1.03 -18.55 9.12
N ARG A 147 -1.76 -18.80 8.03
CA ARG A 147 -3.22 -18.82 8.03
C ARG A 147 -3.63 -19.73 9.20
N SER A 148 -4.06 -19.14 10.32
CA SER A 148 -4.45 -19.95 11.47
C SER A 148 -5.57 -20.87 11.00
N PRO A 149 -5.40 -22.21 11.10
CA PRO A 149 -6.47 -23.12 10.74
C PRO A 149 -7.71 -22.73 11.55
N GLY A 150 -8.83 -22.49 10.88
CA GLY A 150 -10.12 -22.19 11.54
C GLY A 150 -10.53 -20.73 11.68
N VAL A 151 -9.79 -19.75 11.12
CA VAL A 151 -10.33 -18.38 10.99
C VAL A 151 -11.20 -18.31 9.74
N GLU A 152 -12.51 -18.47 9.92
CA GLU A 152 -13.49 -18.10 8.90
C GLU A 152 -13.35 -16.60 8.63
N GLN A 153 -13.11 -16.24 7.36
CA GLN A 153 -13.25 -14.85 6.93
C GLN A 153 -14.75 -14.54 7.00
N LYS A 154 -15.21 -13.93 8.09
CA LYS A 154 -16.53 -13.28 8.11
C LYS A 154 -16.59 -12.34 6.90
N GLU A 155 -17.74 -12.32 6.22
CA GLU A 155 -17.97 -11.40 5.12
C GLU A 155 -17.58 -9.99 5.55
N LYS A 156 -16.72 -9.37 4.74
CA LYS A 156 -16.23 -8.01 4.99
C LYS A 156 -17.45 -7.10 4.99
N ASP A 157 -17.76 -6.47 6.12
CA ASP A 157 -18.77 -5.41 6.14
C ASP A 157 -18.22 -4.22 5.35
N THR A 158 -18.69 -4.09 4.11
CA THR A 158 -18.23 -3.08 3.15
C THR A 158 -18.56 -1.66 3.59
N ARG A 159 -19.39 -1.49 4.62
CA ARG A 159 -19.69 -0.19 5.24
C ARG A 159 -18.60 0.27 6.20
N LEU A 160 -17.78 -0.65 6.72
CA LEU A 160 -16.69 -0.34 7.64
C LEU A 160 -15.41 -0.01 6.88
N THR A 161 -14.65 0.95 7.41
CA THR A 161 -13.28 1.21 6.92
C THR A 161 -12.38 0.02 7.21
N ILE A 162 -11.25 -0.08 6.51
CA ILE A 162 -10.25 -1.13 6.77
C ILE A 162 -9.77 -1.05 8.22
N ALA A 163 -9.52 0.16 8.73
CA ALA A 163 -9.17 0.39 10.13
C ALA A 163 -10.23 -0.14 11.12
N GLN A 164 -11.52 0.08 10.84
CA GLN A 164 -12.62 -0.43 11.66
C GLN A 164 -12.73 -1.95 11.61
N GLN A 165 -12.62 -2.55 10.42
CA GLN A 165 -12.61 -4.00 10.25
C GLN A 165 -11.45 -4.64 11.02
N LEU A 166 -10.26 -4.03 11.00
CA LEU A 166 -9.10 -4.51 11.73
C LEU A 166 -9.32 -4.49 13.25
N VAL A 167 -10.00 -3.49 13.81
CA VAL A 167 -10.28 -3.47 15.25
C VAL A 167 -11.21 -4.59 15.67
N VAL A 168 -12.25 -4.89 14.90
CA VAL A 168 -13.09 -6.07 15.13
C VAL A 168 -12.25 -7.35 14.99
N HIS A 169 -11.38 -7.41 13.98
CA HIS A 169 -10.53 -8.58 13.75
C HIS A 169 -9.51 -8.84 14.87
N ARG A 170 -8.99 -7.78 15.50
CA ARG A 170 -8.05 -7.82 16.64
C ARG A 170 -8.69 -8.20 17.97
N GLU A 171 -10.02 -8.34 18.05
CA GLU A 171 -10.68 -8.87 19.25
C GLU A 171 -10.20 -10.29 19.55
N ASN A 172 -9.88 -11.08 18.51
CA ASN A 172 -9.23 -12.37 18.67
C ASN A 172 -7.78 -12.22 19.16
N VAL A 173 -7.48 -12.86 20.29
CA VAL A 173 -6.17 -12.83 20.95
C VAL A 173 -5.07 -13.38 20.03
N SER A 174 -5.35 -14.39 19.20
CA SER A 174 -4.35 -14.94 18.26
C SER A 174 -3.97 -13.95 17.15
N CYS A 175 -4.91 -13.09 16.72
CA CYS A 175 -4.68 -12.10 15.67
C CYS A 175 -3.99 -10.84 16.21
N ARG A 176 -4.32 -10.42 17.44
CA ARG A 176 -3.86 -9.14 18.01
C ARG A 176 -2.35 -8.96 18.01
N ASN A 177 -1.59 -10.00 18.39
CA ASN A 177 -0.14 -9.90 18.59
C ASN A 177 0.62 -9.60 17.30
N CYS A 178 0.17 -10.13 16.16
CA CYS A 178 0.78 -9.85 14.86
C CYS A 178 0.28 -8.51 14.29
N HIS A 179 -1.03 -8.25 14.40
CA HIS A 179 -1.65 -7.05 13.85
C HIS A 179 -1.21 -5.74 14.54
N GLN A 180 -0.86 -5.77 15.83
CA GLN A 180 -0.26 -4.61 16.50
C GLN A 180 1.03 -4.11 15.82
N LYS A 181 1.81 -5.02 15.24
CA LYS A 181 3.07 -4.69 14.56
C LYS A 181 2.85 -4.32 13.10
N LEU A 182 1.96 -5.04 12.41
CA LEU A 182 1.76 -4.94 10.96
C LEU A 182 0.87 -3.77 10.56
N ASP A 183 -0.20 -3.51 11.31
CA ASP A 183 -1.27 -2.65 10.84
C ASP A 183 -0.85 -1.18 10.58
N PRO A 184 0.06 -0.56 11.36
CA PRO A 184 0.54 0.79 11.02
C PRO A 184 1.12 0.86 9.60
N TYR A 185 1.87 -0.16 9.17
CA TYR A 185 2.48 -0.22 7.84
C TYR A 185 1.49 -0.60 6.73
N GLY A 186 0.34 -1.18 7.08
CA GLY A 186 -0.71 -1.53 6.12
C GLY A 186 -1.72 -0.42 5.92
N LEU A 187 -2.07 0.29 7.00
CA LEU A 187 -3.09 1.32 7.01
C LEU A 187 -2.70 2.59 6.24
N ILE A 188 -1.40 2.87 6.10
CA ILE A 188 -0.92 3.95 5.21
C ILE A 188 -1.37 3.78 3.75
N PHE A 189 -1.71 2.56 3.34
CA PHE A 189 -2.14 2.25 1.98
C PHE A 189 -3.65 2.06 1.85
N GLU A 190 -4.45 2.33 2.88
CA GLU A 190 -5.88 2.03 2.81
C GLU A 190 -6.60 2.85 1.74
N ASP A 191 -6.05 4.02 1.39
CA ASP A 191 -6.61 4.94 0.41
C ASP A 191 -6.49 4.40 -1.02
N TYR A 192 -5.68 3.37 -1.26
CA TYR A 192 -5.54 2.72 -2.56
C TYR A 192 -6.35 1.43 -2.62
N ASN A 193 -7.04 1.20 -3.74
CA ASN A 193 -7.80 -0.02 -4.00
C ASN A 193 -6.92 -1.19 -4.50
N GLY A 194 -7.54 -2.30 -4.89
CA GLY A 194 -6.84 -3.50 -5.36
C GLY A 194 -6.11 -3.29 -6.71
N ALA A 195 -6.64 -2.41 -7.56
CA ALA A 195 -6.02 -2.01 -8.82
C ALA A 195 -4.94 -0.94 -8.67
N GLY A 196 -4.66 -0.45 -7.45
CA GLY A 196 -3.67 0.58 -7.19
C GLY A 196 -4.12 2.00 -7.54
N LEU A 197 -5.44 2.24 -7.70
CA LEU A 197 -6.00 3.58 -7.82
C LEU A 197 -6.35 4.16 -6.46
N LEU A 198 -6.20 5.47 -6.34
CA LEU A 198 -6.67 6.23 -5.20
C LEU A 198 -8.21 6.18 -5.14
N LYS A 199 -8.77 5.95 -3.95
CA LYS A 199 -10.22 5.95 -3.75
C LYS A 199 -10.75 7.39 -3.75
N SER A 200 -12.01 7.57 -4.15
CA SER A 200 -12.68 8.88 -4.17
C SER A 200 -12.83 9.54 -2.78
N ASN A 201 -12.68 8.76 -1.70
CA ASN A 201 -12.73 9.21 -0.32
C ASN A 201 -11.36 9.19 0.39
N ALA A 202 -10.25 9.13 -0.37
CA ALA A 202 -8.90 9.14 0.21
C ALA A 202 -8.68 10.32 1.15
N GLY A 203 -7.93 10.09 2.24
CA GLY A 203 -7.65 11.09 3.27
C GLY A 203 -8.85 11.51 4.14
N LYS A 204 -10.06 11.00 3.88
CA LYS A 204 -11.27 11.32 4.66
C LYS A 204 -11.52 10.36 5.81
N ASN A 205 -10.78 9.26 5.92
CA ASN A 205 -10.95 8.34 7.04
C ASN A 205 -10.36 8.94 8.34
N PRO A 206 -11.20 9.23 9.36
CA PRO A 206 -10.72 9.76 10.63
C PRO A 206 -9.86 8.77 11.42
N ASP A 207 -9.95 7.47 11.11
CA ASP A 207 -9.26 6.39 11.83
C ASP A 207 -7.80 6.21 11.40
N THR A 208 -7.42 6.74 10.23
CA THR A 208 -6.06 6.65 9.66
C THR A 208 -5.40 8.02 9.48
N ARG A 209 -6.14 9.12 9.62
CA ARG A 209 -5.60 10.47 9.54
C ARG A 209 -4.61 10.72 10.68
N ALA A 210 -3.36 11.05 10.34
CA ALA A 210 -2.38 11.50 11.30
C ALA A 210 -2.88 12.80 11.98
N LYS A 211 -3.30 12.70 13.25
CA LYS A 211 -3.54 13.88 14.07
C LYS A 211 -2.18 14.47 14.44
N ASN A 212 -1.93 15.72 14.04
CA ASN A 212 -0.70 16.48 14.28
C ASN A 212 0.54 16.11 13.44
N ALA A 213 0.39 16.03 12.12
CA ALA A 213 1.52 16.37 11.24
C ALA A 213 1.72 17.90 11.25
N ARG A 214 2.20 18.46 12.37
CA ARG A 214 2.82 19.78 12.30
C ARG A 214 3.96 19.61 11.29
N ARG A 215 3.99 20.43 10.24
CA ARG A 215 5.14 20.57 9.34
C ARG A 215 6.30 21.12 10.17
N HIS A 216 6.89 20.31 11.04
CA HIS A 216 8.19 20.60 11.61
C HIS A 216 9.16 20.42 10.46
N GLY A 217 9.57 21.55 9.88
CA GLY A 217 10.68 21.58 8.94
C GLY A 217 11.85 20.88 9.60
N CYS A 218 12.16 19.68 9.11
CA CYS A 218 13.28 18.89 9.58
C CYS A 218 14.56 19.66 9.22
N ARG A 219 15.07 20.45 10.17
CA ARG A 219 16.42 21.01 10.06
C ARG A 219 17.38 19.90 10.42
N ARG A 220 18.41 19.72 9.59
CA ARG A 220 19.52 18.79 9.83
C ARG A 220 20.08 19.00 11.24
N GLY A 221 19.94 18.02 12.14
CA GLY A 221 20.62 18.02 13.44
C GLY A 221 19.84 17.44 14.62
N ASP A 222 18.51 17.37 14.56
CA ASP A 222 17.74 16.95 15.74
C ASP A 222 17.61 15.42 15.81
N ARG A 223 18.33 14.82 16.78
CA ARG A 223 18.07 13.45 17.24
C ARG A 223 16.73 13.44 17.99
N HIS A 224 15.65 13.14 17.26
CA HIS A 224 14.38 12.81 17.89
C HIS A 224 14.36 11.33 18.26
N GLU A 225 14.25 11.04 19.56
CA GLU A 225 13.83 9.73 20.05
C GLU A 225 12.49 9.39 19.40
N GLY A 226 12.50 8.30 18.64
CA GLY A 226 11.44 7.91 17.71
C GLY A 226 10.11 7.63 18.41
N THR A 227 9.27 8.64 18.51
CA THR A 227 7.82 8.45 18.58
C THR A 227 7.28 8.49 17.15
N TYR A 228 7.24 7.32 16.50
CA TYR A 228 6.47 7.17 15.27
C TYR A 228 5.05 7.68 15.51
N PRO A 229 4.45 8.48 14.60
CA PRO A 229 3.07 8.91 14.74
C PRO A 229 2.20 7.66 14.88
N GLN A 230 1.69 7.44 16.08
CA GLN A 230 0.73 6.39 16.35
C GLN A 230 -0.49 6.73 15.49
N VAL A 231 -0.80 5.90 14.51
CA VAL A 231 -2.15 5.87 13.93
C VAL A 231 -3.06 5.46 15.08
N THR A 232 -3.54 6.48 15.82
CA THR A 232 -4.25 6.24 17.08
C THR A 232 -5.59 5.63 16.74
N THR A 233 -5.71 4.33 16.99
CA THR A 233 -7.00 3.60 16.95
C THR A 233 -7.99 4.05 18.02
N GLN A 234 -7.72 5.16 18.72
CA GLN A 234 -8.59 5.74 19.77
C GLN A 234 -9.99 6.09 19.23
N GLY A 235 -10.15 6.46 17.96
CA GLY A 235 -11.47 6.66 17.34
C GLY A 235 -12.27 5.37 17.14
N VAL A 236 -11.56 4.24 16.98
CA VAL A 236 -12.14 2.98 16.55
C VAL A 236 -12.81 2.22 17.71
N HIS A 237 -12.33 2.40 18.95
CA HIS A 237 -12.96 1.84 20.14
C HIS A 237 -14.36 2.40 20.44
N GLN A 238 -14.69 3.60 19.93
CA GLN A 238 -16.05 4.17 20.07
C GLN A 238 -17.03 3.61 19.04
N VAL A 239 -16.57 3.23 17.85
CA VAL A 239 -17.42 2.67 16.78
C VAL A 239 -17.82 1.22 17.09
N ALA A 240 -16.89 0.40 17.63
CA ALA A 240 -17.18 -0.98 18.05
C ALA A 240 -18.30 -1.08 19.12
N ARG A 241 -18.51 -0.01 19.92
CA ARG A 241 -19.58 0.07 20.93
C ARG A 241 -20.94 0.49 20.37
N ARG A 242 -21.03 0.90 19.10
CA ARG A 242 -22.28 1.37 18.45
C ARG A 242 -22.92 0.33 17.53
N THR A 243 -22.31 -0.84 17.37
CA THR A 243 -22.92 -1.97 16.66
C THR A 243 -24.14 -2.47 17.45
N PRO A 244 -25.35 -2.60 16.86
CA PRO A 244 -26.53 -3.06 17.58
C PRO A 244 -26.30 -4.45 18.19
N ALA A 245 -26.82 -4.66 19.40
CA ALA A 245 -26.60 -5.82 20.27
C ALA A 245 -27.20 -7.16 19.79
N GLY A 246 -27.19 -7.45 18.48
CA GLY A 246 -27.80 -8.64 17.88
C GLY A 246 -26.87 -9.86 17.72
N LEU A 247 -25.57 -9.73 18.01
CA LEU A 247 -24.59 -10.81 17.80
C LEU A 247 -23.79 -11.07 19.09
N ARG A 248 -24.47 -11.60 20.12
CA ARG A 248 -23.77 -12.30 21.21
C ARG A 248 -23.46 -13.72 20.73
N PRO A 249 -22.21 -14.20 20.81
CA PRO A 249 -21.91 -15.60 20.52
C PRO A 249 -22.54 -16.46 21.63
N GLY A 250 -23.36 -17.43 21.21
CA GLY A 250 -23.89 -18.45 22.12
C GLY A 250 -22.75 -19.19 22.82
N ALA A 251 -22.94 -19.44 24.12
CA ALA A 251 -22.04 -20.25 24.91
C ALA A 251 -21.94 -21.65 24.29
N GLY A 252 -20.82 -21.93 23.62
CA GLY A 252 -20.51 -23.25 23.08
C GLY A 252 -20.19 -24.21 24.23
N HIS A 253 -21.07 -25.18 24.45
CA HIS A 253 -20.86 -26.31 25.35
C HIS A 253 -19.56 -27.06 25.01
N VAL A 254 -18.69 -27.22 26.01
CA VAL A 254 -17.59 -28.17 25.98
C VAL A 254 -18.17 -29.57 26.12
N VAL A 255 -18.25 -30.32 25.02
CA VAL A 255 -18.47 -31.77 25.07
C VAL A 255 -17.10 -32.43 25.17
N ARG A 256 -16.79 -32.98 26.35
CA ARG A 256 -15.68 -33.91 26.55
C ARG A 256 -16.06 -35.27 25.97
N ARG A 257 -15.21 -35.83 25.10
CA ARG A 257 -14.95 -37.26 24.99
C ARG A 257 -13.46 -37.47 24.82
#